data_AF-A0A3D4EGL6-F1
#
_entry.id   AF-A0A3D4EGL6-F1
#
_cell.length_a   1.000
_cell.length_b   1.000
_cell.length_c   1.000
_cell.angle_alpha   90.00
_cell.angle_beta   90.00
_cell.angle_gamma   90.00
#
_symmetry.space_group_name_H-M   'P 1'
#
loop_
_entity.id
_entity.type
_entity.pdbx_description
1 polymer ?
#
loop_
_entity_poly.entity_id
_entity_poly.type
_entity_poly.pdbx_seq_one_letter_code
_entity_poly.pdbx_strand_id
1 'polypeptide(L)'
;GKFLGAYYDKKIYENDPFARLDQKGVGKLVKMACQLGRQTRPDLHLGICGEHGGDPSSVEFCHKVGLDYVSCSPFRVPIARLAAAQAAIKEQAEK
;
A
#
# COMPACT_ATOMS: atom_id res chain seq x y z
N GLY A 1 -18.46 12.11 -11.23
CA GLY A 1 -17.36 13.04 -10.92
C GLY A 1 -16.39 13.07 -12.07
N LYS A 2 -16.12 14.24 -12.67
CA LYS A 2 -15.22 14.38 -13.84
C LYS A 2 -14.18 15.50 -13.64
N PHE A 3 -13.59 15.60 -12.45
CA PHE A 3 -12.51 16.58 -12.19
C PHE A 3 -11.11 15.95 -12.13
N LEU A 4 -11.00 14.64 -11.90
CA LEU A 4 -9.71 13.95 -11.80
C LEU A 4 -8.88 14.09 -13.08
N GLY A 5 -9.51 14.04 -14.26
CA GLY A 5 -8.82 14.30 -15.54
C GLY A 5 -8.12 15.67 -15.54
N ALA A 6 -8.83 16.73 -15.16
CA ALA A 6 -8.25 18.07 -15.08
C ALA A 6 -7.14 18.18 -14.02
N TYR A 7 -7.17 17.36 -12.96
CA TYR A 7 -6.11 17.32 -11.95
C TYR A 7 -4.84 16.67 -12.48
N TYR A 8 -4.95 15.66 -13.34
CA TYR A 8 -3.80 15.05 -14.02
C TYR A 8 -3.22 16.01 -15.07
N ASP A 9 -4.07 16.64 -15.89
CA ASP A 9 -3.66 17.60 -16.91
C ASP A 9 -2.91 18.79 -16.29
N LYS A 10 -3.36 19.26 -15.13
CA LYS A 10 -2.74 20.34 -14.36
C LYS A 10 -1.62 19.88 -13.43
N LYS A 11 -1.25 18.60 -13.44
CA LYS A 11 -0.22 17.98 -12.58
C LYS A 11 -0.45 18.23 -11.08
N ILE A 12 -1.71 18.37 -10.67
CA ILE A 12 -2.10 18.45 -9.26
C ILE A 12 -1.94 17.06 -8.62
N TYR A 13 -2.31 16.01 -9.36
CA TYR A 13 -2.02 14.62 -8.99
C TYR A 13 -1.09 13.98 -10.01
N GLU A 14 -0.11 13.23 -9.51
CA GLU A 14 0.83 12.46 -10.32
C GLU A 14 0.30 11.07 -10.69
N ASN A 15 -0.59 10.52 -9.86
CA ASN A 15 -1.18 9.20 -10.04
C ASN A 15 -2.63 9.23 -9.54
N ASP A 16 -3.44 8.28 -10.00
CA ASP A 16 -4.78 8.07 -9.44
C ASP A 16 -4.69 7.52 -8.00
N PRO A 17 -5.11 8.28 -6.98
CA PRO A 17 -5.01 7.85 -5.58
C PRO A 17 -5.92 6.66 -5.25
N PHE A 18 -6.91 6.35 -6.10
CA PHE A 18 -7.78 5.20 -5.92
C PHE A 18 -7.18 3.90 -6.47
N ALA A 19 -6.23 4.00 -7.41
CA ALA A 19 -5.48 2.87 -7.91
C ALA A 19 -4.16 2.67 -7.14
N ARG A 20 -3.48 3.79 -6.79
CA ARG A 20 -2.19 3.80 -6.11
C ARG A 20 -2.32 4.50 -4.77
N LEU A 21 -1.90 3.84 -3.69
CA LEU A 21 -2.02 4.40 -2.35
C LEU A 21 -1.23 5.70 -2.22
N ASP A 22 -1.89 6.79 -1.83
CA ASP A 22 -1.22 8.03 -1.45
C ASP A 22 -0.42 7.83 -0.16
N GLN A 23 0.89 7.63 -0.31
CA GLN A 23 1.77 7.36 0.83
C GLN A 23 1.99 8.60 1.73
N LYS A 24 1.78 9.82 1.21
CA LYS A 24 2.04 11.07 1.95
C LYS A 24 0.88 11.48 2.85
N GLY A 25 -0.36 11.23 2.41
CA GLY A 25 -1.58 11.47 3.19
C GLY A 25 -2.10 10.18 3.81
N VAL A 26 -2.79 9.35 3.01
CA VAL A 26 -3.43 8.11 3.48
C VAL A 26 -2.43 7.15 4.14
N GLY A 27 -1.22 7.03 3.59
CA GLY A 27 -0.15 6.20 4.15
C GLY A 27 0.25 6.60 5.57
N LYS A 28 0.20 7.89 5.93
CA LYS A 28 0.47 8.31 7.31
C LYS A 28 -0.57 7.77 8.28
N LEU A 29 -1.84 7.77 7.87
CA LEU A 29 -2.93 7.21 8.67
C LEU A 29 -2.78 5.69 8.82
N VAL A 30 -2.43 4.99 7.75
CA VAL A 30 -2.16 3.54 7.79
C VAL A 30 -1.02 3.23 8.75
N LYS A 31 0.11 3.94 8.63
CA LYS A 31 1.27 3.76 9.52
C LYS A 31 0.91 4.02 10.99
N MET A 32 0.19 5.12 11.25
CA MET A 32 -0.28 5.46 12.59
C MET A 32 -1.17 4.37 13.17
N ALA A 33 -2.13 3.86 12.40
CA ALA A 33 -3.01 2.78 12.84
C ALA A 33 -2.24 1.50 13.18
N CYS A 34 -1.25 1.12 12.36
CA CYS A 34 -0.41 -0.04 12.63
C CYS A 34 0.39 0.11 13.93
N GLN A 35 0.99 1.28 14.14
CA GLN A 35 1.79 1.58 15.33
C GLN A 35 0.92 1.60 16.59
N LEU A 36 -0.17 2.38 16.60
CA LEU A 36 -1.03 2.52 17.78
C LEU A 36 -1.75 1.20 18.11
N GLY A 37 -2.21 0.46 17.11
CA GLY A 37 -2.83 -0.84 17.33
C GLY A 37 -1.87 -1.82 17.99
N ARG A 38 -0.63 -1.92 17.48
CA ARG A 38 0.38 -2.83 18.04
C ARG A 38 0.98 -2.38 19.37
N GLN A 39 0.90 -1.09 19.71
CA GLN A 39 1.22 -0.63 21.07
C GLN A 39 0.25 -1.22 22.11
N THR A 40 -1.02 -1.39 21.75
CA THR A 40 -2.02 -1.99 22.66
C THR A 40 -2.09 -3.51 22.59
N ARG A 41 -1.86 -4.09 21.41
CA ARG A 41 -1.88 -5.53 21.15
C ARG A 41 -0.71 -5.91 20.25
N PRO A 42 0.45 -6.32 20.79
CA PRO A 42 1.68 -6.54 20.01
C PRO A 42 1.54 -7.56 18.86
N ASP A 43 0.68 -8.56 19.03
CA ASP A 43 0.37 -9.63 18.08
C ASP A 43 -0.83 -9.30 17.16
N LEU A 44 -1.25 -8.03 17.11
CA LEU A 44 -2.34 -7.58 16.25
C LEU A 44 -2.01 -7.84 14.77
N HIS A 45 -2.75 -8.77 14.19
CA HIS A 45 -2.76 -9.03 12.75
C HIS A 45 -3.44 -7.89 11.98
N LEU A 46 -2.77 -7.38 10.96
CA LEU A 46 -3.18 -6.27 10.13
C LEU A 46 -2.99 -6.60 8.65
N GLY A 47 -3.97 -6.24 7.84
CA GLY A 47 -3.85 -6.35 6.39
C GLY A 47 -4.61 -5.25 5.67
N ILE A 48 -4.43 -5.19 4.36
CA ILE A 48 -5.11 -4.26 3.46
C ILE A 48 -5.96 -5.03 2.45
N CYS A 49 -7.11 -4.47 2.08
CA CYS A 49 -7.97 -4.99 1.02
C CYS A 49 -8.32 -3.88 0.01
N GLY A 50 -8.86 -4.29 -1.14
CA GLY A 50 -9.28 -3.38 -2.20
C GLY A 50 -8.27 -3.27 -3.33
N GLU A 51 -8.43 -2.25 -4.16
CA GLU A 51 -7.64 -2.04 -5.39
C GLU A 51 -6.15 -1.89 -5.10
N HIS A 52 -5.81 -1.16 -4.03
CA HIS A 52 -4.42 -0.92 -3.61
C HIS A 52 -3.67 -2.21 -3.24
N GLY A 53 -4.37 -3.26 -2.79
CA GLY A 53 -3.76 -4.55 -2.45
C GLY A 53 -3.15 -5.27 -3.65
N GLY A 54 -3.46 -4.85 -4.88
CA GLY A 54 -2.90 -5.39 -6.11
C GLY A 54 -1.94 -4.43 -6.84
N ASP A 55 -1.69 -3.23 -6.32
CA ASP A 55 -0.73 -2.28 -6.89
C ASP A 55 0.68 -2.52 -6.29
N PRO A 56 1.71 -2.80 -7.10
CA PRO A 56 3.05 -3.15 -6.60
C PRO A 56 3.63 -2.14 -5.62
N SER A 57 3.45 -0.84 -5.87
CA SER A 57 4.02 0.21 -5.02
C SER A 57 3.29 0.35 -3.68
N SER A 58 1.99 0.08 -3.68
CA SER A 58 1.15 0.05 -2.49
C SER A 58 1.47 -1.20 -1.66
N VAL A 59 1.72 -2.34 -2.30
CA VAL A 59 2.19 -3.57 -1.64
C VAL A 59 3.57 -3.36 -0.99
N GLU A 60 4.52 -2.73 -1.68
CA GLU A 60 5.83 -2.38 -1.09
C GLU A 60 5.67 -1.46 0.12
N PHE A 61 4.77 -0.46 0.06
CA PHE A 61 4.47 0.38 1.20
C PHE A 61 3.90 -0.42 2.38
N CYS A 62 2.94 -1.32 2.12
CA CYS A 62 2.33 -2.18 3.13
C CYS A 62 3.36 -3.06 3.84
N HIS A 63 4.30 -3.64 3.07
CA HIS A 63 5.45 -4.37 3.60
C HIS A 63 6.28 -3.50 4.55
N LYS A 64 6.65 -2.29 4.12
CA LYS A 64 7.47 -1.36 4.91
C LYS A 64 6.82 -0.88 6.21
N VAL A 65 5.50 -0.72 6.24
CA VAL A 65 4.78 -0.36 7.47
C VAL A 65 4.48 -1.57 8.36
N GLY A 66 4.82 -2.79 7.88
CA GLY A 66 4.74 -4.03 8.64
C GLY A 66 3.36 -4.68 8.63
N LEU A 67 2.54 -4.50 7.58
CA LEU A 67 1.31 -5.29 7.44
C LEU A 67 1.64 -6.78 7.26
N ASP A 68 0.76 -7.64 7.77
CA ASP A 68 0.93 -9.10 7.73
C ASP A 68 0.46 -9.70 6.40
N TYR A 69 -0.53 -9.08 5.75
CA TYR A 69 -1.03 -9.54 4.45
C TYR A 69 -1.60 -8.43 3.57
N VAL A 70 -1.70 -8.72 2.27
CA VAL A 70 -2.46 -7.95 1.29
C VAL A 70 -3.55 -8.83 0.68
N SER A 71 -4.72 -8.26 0.42
CA SER A 71 -5.85 -8.93 -0.21
C SER A 71 -6.25 -8.19 -1.48
N CYS A 72 -6.29 -8.90 -2.60
CA CYS A 72 -6.58 -8.35 -3.92
C CYS A 72 -7.45 -9.32 -4.74
N SER A 73 -7.94 -8.85 -5.90
CA SER A 73 -8.73 -9.69 -6.80
C SER A 73 -7.93 -10.91 -7.30
N PRO A 74 -8.57 -12.05 -7.61
CA PRO A 74 -7.88 -13.30 -7.94
C PRO A 74 -6.80 -13.16 -9.02
N PHE A 75 -7.08 -12.39 -10.08
CA PHE A 75 -6.14 -12.16 -11.18
C PHE A 75 -4.93 -11.29 -10.81
N ARG A 76 -5.01 -10.52 -9.71
CA ARG A 76 -3.91 -9.70 -9.21
C ARG A 76 -3.07 -10.41 -8.14
N VAL A 77 -3.48 -11.60 -7.68
CA VAL A 77 -2.71 -12.39 -6.72
C VAL A 77 -1.27 -12.65 -7.19
N PRO A 78 -0.98 -13.03 -8.46
CA PRO A 78 0.40 -13.20 -8.91
C PRO A 78 1.23 -11.91 -8.84
N ILE A 79 0.62 -10.77 -9.16
CA ILE A 79 1.27 -9.45 -9.11
C ILE A 79 1.59 -9.09 -7.65
N ALA A 80 0.62 -9.23 -6.75
CA ALA A 80 0.81 -8.95 -5.33
C ALA A 80 1.90 -9.85 -4.71
N ARG A 81 1.94 -11.14 -5.07
CA ARG A 81 2.99 -12.07 -4.62
C ARG A 81 4.38 -11.65 -5.11
N LEU A 82 4.51 -11.30 -6.40
CA LEU A 82 5.77 -10.85 -6.97
C LEU A 82 6.24 -9.54 -6.31
N ALA A 83 5.34 -8.56 -6.16
CA ALA A 83 5.63 -7.28 -5.53
C ALA A 83 6.05 -7.44 -4.06
N ALA A 84 5.36 -8.30 -3.30
CA ALA A 84 5.74 -8.60 -1.91
C ALA A 84 7.13 -9.25 -1.81
N ALA A 85 7.46 -10.18 -2.72
CA ALA A 85 8.78 -10.78 -2.78
C ALA A 85 9.87 -9.76 -3.13
N GLN A 86 9.63 -8.89 -4.11
CA GLN A 86 10.54 -7.81 -4.49
C GLN A 86 10.76 -6.84 -3.32
N ALA A 87 9.70 -6.47 -2.60
CA ALA A 87 9.79 -5.60 -1.42
C ALA A 87 10.66 -6.23 -0.32
N ALA A 88 10.46 -7.51 -0.02
CA ALA A 88 11.26 -8.24 0.96
C ALA A 88 12.74 -8.36 0.55
N ILE A 89 13.03 -8.70 -0.70
CA ILE A 89 14.41 -8.81 -1.22
C ILE A 89 15.12 -7.45 -1.16
N LYS A 90 14.42 -6.38 -1.56
CA LYS A 90 14.96 -5.02 -1.52
C LYS A 90 15.28 -4.57 -0.10
N GLU A 91 14.39 -4.83 0.85
CA GLU A 91 14.65 -4.55 2.27
C GLU A 91 15.87 -5.33 2.80
N GLN A 92 16.06 -6.58 2.36
CA GLN A 92 17.24 -7.37 2.74
C GLN A 92 18.53 -6.83 2.13
N ALA A 93 18.49 -6.35 0.88
CA ALA A 93 19.67 -5.79 0.21
C ALA A 93 20.08 -4.40 0.75
N GLU A 94 19.14 -3.68 1.36
CA GLU A 94 19.36 -2.37 2.00
C GLU A 94 19.85 -2.48 3.47
N LYS A 95 19.85 -3.69 4.06
CA LYS A 95 20.35 -3.99 5.41
C LYS A 95 21.80 -4.46 5.38
#